data_AF-K6URY9-F1
#
_entry.id   AF-K6URY9-F1
#
_cell.length_a   1.000
_cell.length_b   1.000
_cell.length_c   1.000
_cell.angle_alpha   90.00
_cell.angle_beta   90.00
_cell.angle_gamma   90.00
#
_symmetry.space_group_name_H-M   'P 1'
#
loop_
_entity.id
_entity.type
_entity.pdbx_description
1 polymer ?
#
loop_
_entity_poly.entity_id
_entity_poly.type
_entity_poly.pdbx_seq_one_letter_code
_entity_poly.pdbx_strand_id
1 'polypeptide(L)'
;MRKIWTPIRRTEDQKAIKNNYDEETKENFEKSLPKDFIENNRNNRIPYFEIKEATLIEQKEKKEAQKILALELRDKCRAEIDDYVECTVGRVWTILRCKDMMVKMRKCLKKYENLEYVKFRERQIIEERKRNGTSLHRSDERARYNRFVYTDKEKGWVPERQY
;
A
#
# COMPACT_ATOMS: atom_id res chain seq x y z
N MET A 1 10.22 -35.81 -4.58
CA MET A 1 9.27 -34.80 -5.09
C MET A 1 9.39 -33.53 -4.25
N ARG A 2 9.81 -32.39 -4.82
CA ARG A 2 9.94 -31.13 -4.09
C ARG A 2 8.55 -30.50 -3.94
N LYS A 3 8.10 -30.26 -2.70
CA LYS A 3 6.83 -29.57 -2.43
C LYS A 3 6.94 -28.13 -2.90
N ILE A 4 6.18 -27.77 -3.93
CA ILE A 4 6.05 -26.40 -4.42
C ILE A 4 5.40 -25.59 -3.31
N TRP A 5 6.12 -24.61 -2.75
CA TRP A 5 5.53 -23.68 -1.78
C TRP A 5 4.60 -22.73 -2.55
N THR A 6 3.32 -23.04 -2.57
CA THR A 6 2.29 -22.08 -2.99
C THR A 6 2.01 -21.16 -1.81
N PRO A 7 2.12 -19.83 -1.95
CA PRO A 7 1.68 -18.92 -0.88
C PRO A 7 0.22 -19.24 -0.57
N ILE A 8 -0.13 -19.39 0.71
CA ILE A 8 -1.52 -19.57 1.15
C ILE A 8 -2.28 -18.32 0.69
N ARG A 9 -2.93 -18.40 -0.47
CA ARG A 9 -3.84 -17.35 -0.94
C ARG A 9 -5.05 -17.44 -0.03
N ARG A 10 -5.35 -16.35 0.69
CA ARG A 10 -6.64 -16.21 1.38
C ARG A 10 -7.76 -16.50 0.38
N THR A 11 -8.74 -17.30 0.79
CA THR A 11 -9.96 -17.55 0.03
C THR A 11 -10.68 -16.21 -0.22
N GLU A 12 -11.47 -16.13 -1.29
CA GLU A 12 -12.18 -14.89 -1.64
C GLU A 12 -13.12 -14.45 -0.50
N ASP A 13 -13.69 -15.40 0.22
CA ASP A 13 -14.50 -15.17 1.42
C ASP A 13 -13.70 -14.48 2.53
N GLN A 14 -12.43 -14.87 2.74
CA GLN A 14 -11.53 -14.22 3.70
C GLN A 14 -11.04 -12.84 3.25
N LYS A 15 -11.13 -12.52 1.95
CA LYS A 15 -10.91 -11.16 1.44
C LYS A 15 -12.14 -10.29 1.65
N ALA A 16 -13.34 -10.85 1.47
CA ALA A 16 -14.62 -10.16 1.70
C ALA A 16 -14.84 -9.83 3.20
N ILE A 17 -14.49 -10.75 4.11
CA ILE A 17 -14.65 -10.56 5.57
C ILE A 17 -13.85 -9.36 6.12
N LYS A 18 -12.81 -8.89 5.42
CA LYS A 18 -12.07 -7.70 5.85
C LYS A 18 -12.79 -6.37 5.58
N ASN A 19 -13.85 -6.39 4.76
CA ASN A 19 -14.57 -5.18 4.32
C ASN A 19 -16.02 -5.12 4.82
N ASN A 20 -16.56 -6.18 5.44
CA ASN A 20 -17.87 -6.16 6.09
C ASN A 20 -17.74 -5.81 7.57
N TYR A 21 -17.38 -4.56 7.86
CA TYR A 21 -17.92 -3.91 9.05
C TYR A 21 -19.13 -3.13 8.57
N ASP A 22 -20.33 -3.45 9.05
CA ASP A 22 -21.53 -2.67 8.75
C ASP A 22 -21.30 -1.24 9.27
N GLU A 23 -20.96 -0.31 8.38
CA GLU A 23 -20.64 1.08 8.76
C GLU A 23 -21.82 1.73 9.50
N GLU A 24 -23.05 1.33 9.15
CA GLU A 24 -24.28 1.77 9.80
C GLU A 24 -24.38 1.30 11.27
N THR A 25 -23.99 0.06 11.58
CA THR A 25 -23.97 -0.43 12.97
C THR A 25 -22.89 0.24 13.81
N LYS A 26 -21.73 0.51 13.21
CA LYS A 26 -20.63 1.25 13.85
C LYS A 26 -21.03 2.70 14.14
N GLU A 27 -21.59 3.42 13.18
CA GLU A 27 -22.03 4.80 13.39
C GLU A 27 -23.13 4.90 14.46
N ASN A 28 -24.07 3.97 14.49
CA ASN A 28 -25.12 3.94 15.50
C ASN A 28 -24.57 3.65 16.90
N PHE A 29 -23.60 2.74 17.01
CA PHE A 29 -22.88 2.50 18.27
C PHE A 29 -22.08 3.73 18.71
N GLU A 30 -21.37 4.39 17.80
CA GLU A 30 -20.57 5.59 18.10
C GLU A 30 -21.45 6.77 18.53
N LYS A 31 -22.62 6.96 17.92
CA LYS A 31 -23.61 7.97 18.35
C LYS A 31 -24.20 7.68 19.73
N SER A 32 -24.19 6.42 20.16
CA SER A 32 -24.65 6.02 21.49
C SER A 32 -23.61 6.27 22.60
N LEU A 33 -22.35 6.53 22.25
CA LEU A 33 -21.31 6.84 23.23
C LEU A 33 -21.41 8.29 23.73
N PRO A 34 -21.14 8.53 25.03
CA PRO A 34 -21.07 9.89 25.55
C PRO A 34 -19.92 10.67 24.87
N LYS A 35 -20.15 11.94 24.52
CA LYS A 35 -19.14 12.79 23.85
C LYS A 35 -17.84 12.88 24.66
N ASP A 36 -17.96 12.98 25.97
CA ASP A 36 -16.83 13.09 26.91
C ASP A 36 -15.94 11.84 26.92
N PHE A 37 -16.50 10.68 26.57
CA PHE A 37 -15.75 9.43 26.52
C PHE A 37 -14.72 9.42 25.37
N ILE A 38 -15.11 9.97 24.21
CA ILE A 38 -14.24 10.05 23.03
C ILE A 38 -13.12 11.05 23.27
N GLU A 39 -13.43 12.21 23.87
CA GLU A 39 -12.45 13.25 24.16
C GLU A 39 -11.45 12.83 25.23
N ASN A 40 -11.90 12.17 26.30
CA ASN A 40 -11.03 11.60 27.32
C ASN A 40 -10.09 10.53 26.73
N ASN A 41 -10.60 9.65 25.88
CA ASN A 41 -9.76 8.64 25.21
C ASN A 41 -8.74 9.24 24.25
N ARG A 42 -9.09 10.32 23.52
CA ARG A 42 -8.14 11.06 22.68
C ARG A 42 -7.03 11.69 23.52
N ASN A 43 -7.35 12.26 24.67
CA ASN A 43 -6.37 12.91 25.55
C ASN A 43 -5.43 11.93 26.24
N ASN A 44 -5.89 10.71 26.52
CA ASN A 44 -5.09 9.68 27.17
C ASN A 44 -4.17 8.91 26.20
N ARG A 45 -4.27 9.13 24.88
CA ARG A 45 -3.40 8.49 23.89
C ARG A 45 -2.02 9.14 23.86
N ILE A 46 -1.01 8.30 23.74
CA ILE A 46 0.39 8.72 23.65
C ILE A 46 0.69 9.18 22.22
N PRO A 47 1.15 10.43 22.00
CA PRO A 47 1.39 11.01 20.68
C PRO A 47 2.27 10.15 19.75
N TYR A 48 3.34 9.58 20.31
CA TYR A 48 4.30 8.77 19.57
C TYR A 48 3.66 7.54 18.91
N PHE A 49 2.75 6.85 19.61
CA PHE A 49 2.10 5.66 19.08
C PHE A 49 1.11 6.02 17.96
N GLU A 50 0.38 7.14 18.08
CA GLU A 50 -0.50 7.61 17.01
C GLU A 50 0.27 7.92 15.72
N ILE A 51 1.41 8.62 15.83
CA ILE A 51 2.28 8.94 14.69
C ILE A 51 2.86 7.65 14.09
N LYS A 52 3.28 6.70 14.94
CA LYS A 52 3.78 5.40 14.48
C LYS A 52 2.71 4.61 13.72
N GLU A 53 1.48 4.62 14.21
CA GLU A 53 0.36 3.98 13.50
C GLU A 53 0.11 4.65 12.15
N ALA A 54 0.02 5.99 12.11
CA ALA A 54 -0.20 6.75 10.89
C ALA A 54 0.85 6.43 9.83
N THR A 55 2.14 6.50 10.19
CA THR A 55 3.25 6.20 9.29
C THR A 55 3.24 4.74 8.80
N LEU A 56 2.89 3.78 9.66
CA LEU A 56 2.76 2.37 9.26
C LEU A 56 1.63 2.17 8.24
N ILE A 57 0.52 2.89 8.38
CA ILE A 57 -0.56 2.82 7.39
C ILE A 57 -0.13 3.46 6.07
N GLU A 58 0.51 4.62 6.07
CA GLU A 58 1.02 5.24 4.85
C GLU A 58 2.00 4.30 4.11
N GLN A 59 2.89 3.63 4.84
CA GLN A 59 3.79 2.65 4.26
C GLN A 59 3.06 1.46 3.66
N LYS A 60 1.98 0.99 4.30
CA LYS A 60 1.14 -0.10 3.76
C LYS A 60 0.44 0.35 2.48
N GLU A 61 -0.11 1.56 2.43
CA GLU A 61 -0.71 2.11 1.20
C GLU A 61 0.30 2.22 0.07
N LYS A 62 1.49 2.78 0.34
CA LYS A 62 2.56 2.86 -0.67
C LYS A 62 2.94 1.48 -1.19
N LYS A 63 3.04 0.47 -0.31
CA LYS A 63 3.31 -0.91 -0.73
C LYS A 63 2.21 -1.49 -1.61
N GLU A 64 0.93 -1.24 -1.32
CA GLU A 64 -0.16 -1.70 -2.18
C GLU A 64 -0.18 -0.96 -3.52
N ALA A 65 0.08 0.35 -3.54
CA ALA A 65 0.22 1.12 -4.78
C ALA A 65 1.40 0.64 -5.64
N GLN A 66 2.54 0.36 -5.01
CA GLN A 66 3.73 -0.18 -5.67
C GLN A 66 3.49 -1.56 -6.27
N LYS A 67 2.68 -2.42 -5.64
CA LYS A 67 2.30 -3.72 -6.24
C LYS A 67 1.51 -3.54 -7.52
N ILE A 68 0.54 -2.61 -7.54
CA ILE A 68 -0.26 -2.31 -8.73
C ILE A 68 0.65 -1.75 -9.83
N LEU A 69 1.51 -0.78 -9.49
CA LEU A 69 2.47 -0.22 -10.44
C LEU A 69 3.43 -1.29 -11.00
N ALA A 70 3.92 -2.19 -10.16
CA ALA A 70 4.79 -3.28 -10.59
C ALA A 70 4.08 -4.24 -11.55
N LEU A 71 2.78 -4.50 -11.37
CA LEU A 71 1.97 -5.26 -12.31
C LEU A 71 1.83 -4.52 -13.65
N GLU A 72 1.52 -3.22 -13.63
CA GLU A 72 1.45 -2.40 -14.85
C GLU A 72 2.78 -2.39 -15.63
N LEU A 73 3.92 -2.27 -14.92
CA LEU A 73 5.25 -2.32 -15.53
C LEU A 73 5.58 -3.72 -16.07
N ARG A 74 5.19 -4.76 -15.34
CA ARG A 74 5.37 -6.14 -15.79
C ARG A 74 4.60 -6.41 -17.06
N ASP A 75 3.36 -5.94 -17.17
CA ASP A 75 2.55 -6.16 -18.37
C ASP A 75 3.16 -5.51 -19.61
N LYS A 76 3.84 -4.36 -19.46
CA LYS A 76 4.55 -3.67 -20.55
C LYS A 76 5.82 -4.39 -21.02
N CYS A 77 6.57 -5.00 -20.10
CA CYS A 77 7.84 -5.67 -20.37
C CYS A 77 7.76 -7.20 -20.19
N ARG A 78 6.58 -7.77 -20.42
CA ARG A 78 6.27 -9.15 -20.03
C ARG A 78 7.18 -10.17 -20.71
N ALA A 79 7.42 -9.98 -22.00
CA ALA A 79 8.26 -10.88 -22.79
C ALA A 79 9.69 -10.93 -22.24
N GLU A 80 10.32 -9.78 -22.00
CA GLU A 80 11.70 -9.71 -21.52
C GLU A 80 11.85 -10.18 -20.07
N ILE A 81 10.81 -10.01 -19.25
CA ILE A 81 10.78 -10.48 -17.86
C ILE A 81 10.65 -12.00 -17.83
N ASP A 82 9.70 -12.56 -18.58
CA ASP A 82 9.45 -14.00 -18.59
C ASP A 82 10.69 -14.76 -19.14
N ASP A 83 11.33 -14.25 -20.20
CA ASP A 83 12.62 -14.75 -20.73
C ASP A 83 13.74 -14.80 -19.65
N TYR A 84 13.84 -13.75 -18.84
CA TYR A 84 14.81 -13.69 -17.75
C TYR A 84 14.46 -14.63 -16.60
N VAL A 85 13.18 -14.72 -16.23
CA VAL A 85 12.69 -15.62 -15.17
C VAL A 85 12.92 -17.07 -15.56
N GLU A 86 12.60 -17.47 -16.79
CA GLU A 86 12.85 -18.83 -17.29
C GLU A 86 14.34 -19.21 -17.23
N CYS A 87 15.23 -18.28 -17.55
CA CYS A 87 16.67 -18.52 -17.46
C CYS A 87 17.16 -18.69 -16.01
N THR A 88 16.55 -17.95 -15.07
CA THR A 88 16.98 -17.91 -13.66
C THR A 88 16.40 -19.03 -12.82
N VAL A 89 15.21 -19.54 -13.15
CA VAL A 89 14.58 -20.65 -12.44
C VAL A 89 15.28 -21.97 -12.80
N GLY A 90 15.95 -22.58 -11.81
CA GLY A 90 16.51 -23.94 -11.92
C GLY A 90 18.00 -24.06 -12.26
N ARG A 91 18.76 -22.95 -12.29
CA ARG A 91 20.23 -22.99 -12.52
C ARG A 91 21.00 -22.54 -11.27
N VAL A 92 22.20 -23.09 -11.06
CA VAL A 92 23.09 -22.73 -9.93
C VAL A 92 24.01 -21.54 -10.30
N TRP A 93 24.31 -21.35 -11.59
CA TRP A 93 25.15 -20.27 -12.13
C TRP A 93 24.35 -19.25 -12.96
N THR A 94 23.33 -18.65 -12.33
CA THR A 94 22.36 -17.76 -13.00
C THR A 94 22.93 -16.42 -13.44
N ILE A 95 23.89 -15.87 -12.69
CA ILE A 95 24.37 -14.50 -12.89
C ILE A 95 25.12 -14.32 -14.23
N LEU A 96 25.93 -15.28 -14.64
CA LEU A 96 26.73 -15.18 -15.87
C LEU A 96 25.94 -15.57 -17.12
N ARG A 97 25.13 -16.64 -17.08
CA ARG A 97 24.40 -17.13 -18.26
C ARG A 97 23.12 -16.34 -18.58
N CYS A 98 22.50 -15.68 -17.59
CA CYS A 98 21.27 -14.92 -17.80
C CYS A 98 21.50 -13.41 -17.89
N LYS A 99 22.76 -12.97 -17.95
CA LYS A 99 23.14 -11.56 -17.99
C LYS A 99 22.54 -10.83 -19.18
N ASP A 100 22.55 -11.45 -20.36
CA ASP A 100 22.04 -10.83 -21.58
C ASP A 100 20.53 -10.57 -21.51
N MET A 101 19.77 -11.53 -20.98
CA MET A 101 18.33 -11.38 -20.74
C MET A 101 18.05 -10.30 -19.68
N MET A 102 18.87 -10.24 -18.62
CA MET A 102 18.76 -9.18 -17.61
C MET A 102 18.97 -7.78 -18.22
N VAL A 103 19.93 -7.63 -19.13
CA VAL A 103 20.18 -6.35 -19.82
C VAL A 103 18.99 -5.97 -20.70
N LYS A 104 18.39 -6.93 -21.44
CA LYS A 104 17.19 -6.68 -22.25
C LYS A 104 16.01 -6.24 -21.39
N MET A 105 15.73 -6.96 -20.30
CA MET A 105 14.71 -6.59 -19.31
C MET A 105 14.92 -5.19 -18.75
N ARG A 106 16.15 -4.87 -18.31
CA ARG A 106 16.47 -3.55 -17.75
C ARG A 106 16.36 -2.43 -18.79
N LYS A 107 16.68 -2.69 -20.07
CA LYS A 107 16.47 -1.74 -21.16
C LYS A 107 14.98 -1.46 -21.38
N CYS A 108 14.11 -2.46 -21.28
CA CYS A 108 12.67 -2.25 -21.36
C CYS A 108 12.15 -1.43 -20.17
N LEU A 109 12.49 -1.84 -18.94
CA LEU A 109 12.07 -1.13 -17.72
C LEU A 109 12.51 0.34 -17.70
N LYS A 110 13.74 0.63 -18.12
CA LYS A 110 14.26 2.01 -18.20
C LYS A 110 13.44 2.93 -19.11
N LYS A 111 12.68 2.41 -20.08
CA LYS A 111 11.79 3.23 -20.92
C LYS A 111 10.58 3.76 -20.15
N TYR A 112 10.17 3.05 -19.10
CA TYR A 112 8.93 3.31 -18.35
C TYR A 112 9.18 3.77 -16.90
N GLU A 113 10.29 3.36 -16.27
CA GLU A 113 10.71 3.77 -14.92
C GLU A 113 11.40 5.14 -14.92
N ASN A 114 10.71 6.19 -15.37
CA ASN A 114 11.13 7.55 -15.06
C ASN A 114 10.73 7.87 -13.62
N LEU A 115 11.67 8.39 -12.80
CA LEU A 115 11.43 8.64 -11.37
C LEU A 115 10.23 9.58 -11.13
N GLU A 116 10.06 10.59 -11.99
CA GLU A 116 8.92 11.50 -11.95
C GLU A 116 7.61 10.81 -12.32
N TYR A 117 7.63 9.96 -13.35
CA TYR A 117 6.47 9.18 -13.78
C TYR A 117 6.03 8.20 -12.70
N VAL A 118 6.97 7.49 -12.06
CA VAL A 118 6.69 6.56 -10.96
C VAL A 118 6.01 7.28 -9.79
N LYS A 119 6.55 8.43 -9.36
CA LYS A 119 5.95 9.24 -8.29
C LYS A 119 4.58 9.81 -8.66
N PHE A 120 4.38 10.16 -9.93
CA PHE A 120 3.09 10.64 -10.43
C PHE A 120 2.06 9.52 -10.46
N ARG A 121 2.40 8.36 -11.05
CA ARG A 121 1.50 7.21 -11.16
C ARG A 121 1.17 6.60 -9.81
N GLU A 122 2.13 6.54 -8.88
CA GLU A 122 1.88 6.09 -7.50
C GLU A 122 0.83 6.98 -6.81
N ARG A 123 0.88 8.30 -6.99
CA ARG A 123 -0.13 9.23 -6.46
C ARG A 123 -1.51 9.00 -7.08
N GLN A 124 -1.58 8.81 -8.40
CA GLN A 124 -2.84 8.48 -9.08
C GLN A 124 -3.46 7.18 -8.56
N ILE A 125 -2.66 6.12 -8.40
CA ILE A 125 -3.14 4.84 -7.87
C ILE A 125 -3.69 5.00 -6.45
N ILE A 126 -3.03 5.80 -5.60
CA ILE A 126 -3.53 6.09 -4.24
C ILE A 126 -4.87 6.82 -4.31
N GLU A 127 -5.04 7.80 -5.19
CA GLU A 127 -6.31 8.52 -5.38
C GLU A 127 -7.42 7.61 -5.93
N GLU A 128 -7.12 6.76 -6.91
CA GLU A 128 -8.05 5.74 -7.44
C GLU A 128 -8.51 4.78 -6.33
N ARG A 129 -7.57 4.33 -5.47
CA ARG A 129 -7.89 3.46 -4.32
C ARG A 129 -8.77 4.16 -3.29
N LYS A 130 -8.55 5.45 -3.04
CA LYS A 130 -9.41 6.28 -2.17
C LYS A 130 -10.82 6.38 -2.73
N ARG A 131 -10.97 6.68 -4.04
CA ARG A 131 -12.29 6.75 -4.71
C ARG A 131 -13.03 5.42 -4.67
N ASN A 132 -12.30 4.31 -4.82
CA ASN A 132 -12.87 2.96 -4.79
C ASN A 132 -13.14 2.43 -3.36
N GLY A 133 -12.83 3.19 -2.30
CA GLY A 133 -13.01 2.77 -0.91
C GLY A 133 -12.09 1.63 -0.46
N THR A 134 -11.06 1.30 -1.25
CA THR A 134 -10.10 0.20 -0.99
C THR A 134 -8.84 0.66 -0.27
N SER A 135 -8.69 1.96 0.00
CA SER A 135 -7.59 2.51 0.77
C SER A 135 -7.69 2.13 2.25
N LEU A 136 -6.59 1.65 2.83
CA LEU A 136 -6.40 1.54 4.28
C LEU A 136 -6.22 2.92 4.93
N HIS A 137 -5.89 3.93 4.14
CA HIS A 137 -5.79 5.32 4.59
C HIS A 137 -7.19 5.94 4.63
N ARG A 138 -7.93 5.60 5.70
CA ARG A 138 -9.18 6.27 6.10
C ARG A 138 -8.85 7.39 7.09
N SER A 139 -8.24 8.46 6.57
CA SER A 139 -7.80 9.62 7.35
C SER A 139 -8.96 10.24 8.14
N ASP A 140 -10.13 10.39 7.51
CA ASP A 140 -11.31 11.03 8.12
C ASP A 140 -11.93 10.26 9.29
N GLU A 141 -11.94 8.92 9.23
CA GLU A 141 -12.38 8.11 10.37
C GLU A 141 -11.38 8.11 11.52
N ARG A 142 -10.09 8.21 11.22
CA ARG A 142 -9.03 8.14 12.24
C ARG A 142 -8.77 9.47 12.90
N ALA A 143 -8.91 10.58 12.18
CA ALA A 143 -8.91 11.92 12.75
C ALA A 143 -10.04 12.09 13.79
N ARG A 144 -11.11 11.27 13.72
CA ARG A 144 -12.15 11.21 14.75
C ARG A 144 -11.72 10.59 16.09
N TYR A 145 -10.59 9.87 16.15
CA TYR A 145 -10.15 9.18 17.37
C TYR A 145 -8.70 9.45 17.76
N ASN A 146 -7.94 10.06 16.87
CA ASN A 146 -6.53 10.39 17.07
C ASN A 146 -6.37 11.90 17.04
N ARG A 147 -5.44 12.40 17.84
CA ARG A 147 -5.12 13.82 17.91
C ARG A 147 -4.14 14.25 16.81
N PHE A 148 -3.24 13.36 16.41
CA PHE A 148 -2.16 13.65 15.45
C PHE A 148 -2.41 13.06 14.05
N VAL A 149 -3.60 12.51 13.80
CA VAL A 149 -4.03 12.08 12.46
C VAL A 149 -5.01 13.11 11.94
N TYR A 150 -4.75 13.61 10.74
CA TYR A 150 -5.51 14.69 10.13
C TYR A 150 -6.38 14.17 9.00
N THR A 151 -7.47 14.88 8.75
CA THR A 151 -8.31 14.65 7.57
C THR A 151 -7.53 14.97 6.30
N ASP A 152 -7.95 14.43 5.15
CA ASP A 152 -7.29 14.71 3.86
C ASP A 152 -7.27 16.22 3.49
N LYS A 153 -8.07 17.03 4.18
CA LYS A 153 -8.19 18.49 3.98
C LYS A 153 -7.30 19.32 4.90
N GLU A 154 -6.73 18.73 5.95
CA GLU A 154 -5.95 19.43 6.96
C GLU A 154 -4.44 19.17 6.78
N LYS A 155 -3.61 20.22 6.82
CA LYS A 155 -2.15 20.07 6.80
C LYS A 155 -1.69 19.39 8.10
N GLY A 156 -0.95 18.29 7.98
CA GLY A 156 -0.48 17.51 9.13
C GLY A 156 0.61 18.21 9.97
N TRP A 157 0.95 17.61 11.11
CA TRP A 157 1.94 18.13 12.07
C TRP A 157 3.40 18.07 11.58
N VAL A 158 3.69 17.37 10.47
CA VAL A 158 5.06 17.25 9.96
C VAL A 158 5.51 18.64 9.49
N PRO A 159 6.50 19.29 10.16
CA PRO A 159 6.99 20.59 9.73
C PRO A 159 7.56 20.47 8.31
N GLU A 160 7.26 21.44 7.46
CA GLU A 160 7.84 21.52 6.12
C GLU A 160 9.37 21.58 6.28
N ARG A 161 10.09 20.62 5.66
CA ARG A 161 11.56 20.63 5.69
C ARG A 161 12.02 21.85 4.91
N GLN A 162 12.62 22.82 5.59
CA GLN A 162 13.38 23.87 4.93
C GLN A 162 14.60 23.22 4.27
N TYR A 163 14.66 23.29 2.94
CA TYR A 163 15.83 22.91 2.15
C TYR A 163 16.65 24.16 1.83
#